data_AF-A0A4Q5QM50-F1
#
_entry.id   AF-A0A4Q5QM50-F1
#
_cell.length_a   1.000
_cell.length_b   1.000
_cell.length_c   1.000
_cell.angle_alpha   90.00
_cell.angle_beta   90.00
_cell.angle_gamma   90.00
#
_symmetry.space_group_name_H-M   'P 1'
#
loop_
_entity.id
_entity.type
_entity.pdbx_description
1 polymer ?
#
loop_
_entity_poly.entity_id
_entity_poly.type
_entity_poly.pdbx_seq_one_letter_code
_entity_poly.pdbx_strand_id
1 'polypeptide(L)'
;MTSRFAIGPRETAGLNTAGLREHFLIENIFTPGAIELTYTHYDRMIVGGAMPTETGLPLPNPDNLKAKYFLERRELGALNVGGAGEIVVDGTTYELGNQDCLY
;
A
#
# COMPACT_ATOMS: atom_id res chain seq x y z
N MET A 1 8.63 -0.21 -4.34
CA MET A 1 7.80 0.85 -3.71
C MET A 1 8.07 2.16 -4.41
N THR A 2 7.04 2.75 -5.02
CA THR A 2 7.12 4.09 -5.62
C THR A 2 7.02 5.15 -4.52
N SER A 3 7.63 6.32 -4.72
CA SER A 3 7.56 7.44 -3.77
C SER A 3 6.87 8.64 -4.40
N ARG A 4 5.95 9.28 -3.69
CA ARG A 4 5.24 10.49 -4.10
C ARG A 4 5.59 11.63 -3.15
N PHE A 5 6.19 12.69 -3.68
CA PHE A 5 6.50 13.88 -2.90
C PHE A 5 5.26 14.76 -2.71
N ALA A 6 5.16 15.37 -1.53
CA ALA A 6 4.15 16.38 -1.28
C ALA A 6 4.53 17.67 -2.03
N ILE A 7 3.55 18.29 -2.68
CA ILE A 7 3.73 19.52 -3.46
C ILE A 7 2.80 20.62 -2.96
N GLY A 8 3.21 21.87 -3.12
CA GLY A 8 2.46 23.01 -2.60
C GLY A 8 1.25 23.39 -3.46
N PRO A 9 0.22 24.07 -2.92
CA PRO A 9 -0.96 24.46 -3.69
C PRO A 9 -0.66 25.30 -4.94
N ARG A 10 0.36 26.17 -4.87
CA ARG A 10 0.79 27.00 -6.01
C ARG A 10 1.45 26.18 -7.13
N GLU A 11 2.21 25.14 -6.76
CA GLU A 11 2.83 24.22 -7.71
C GLU A 11 1.74 23.37 -8.38
N THR A 12 0.84 22.78 -7.57
CA THR A 12 -0.30 22.01 -8.06
C THR A 12 -1.16 22.80 -9.04
N ALA A 13 -1.42 24.09 -8.78
CA ALA A 13 -2.22 24.95 -9.65
C ALA A 13 -1.58 25.18 -11.04
N GLY A 14 -0.27 24.98 -11.18
CA GLY A 14 0.44 25.08 -12.45
C GLY A 14 0.52 23.78 -13.25
N LEU A 15 0.06 22.65 -12.69
CA LEU A 15 0.16 21.34 -13.35
C LEU A 15 -0.90 21.19 -14.45
N ASN A 16 -0.50 20.54 -15.55
CA ASN A 16 -1.43 20.04 -16.55
C ASN A 16 -2.01 18.67 -16.13
N THR A 17 -2.92 18.10 -16.93
CA THR A 17 -3.56 16.80 -16.64
C THR A 17 -2.55 15.67 -16.42
N ALA A 18 -1.48 15.62 -17.20
CA ALA A 18 -0.46 14.59 -17.05
C ALA A 18 0.31 14.75 -15.73
N GLY A 19 0.71 15.97 -15.38
CA GLY A 19 1.36 16.28 -14.11
C GLY A 19 0.48 15.94 -12.91
N LEU A 20 -0.81 16.27 -12.95
CA LEU A 20 -1.75 15.89 -11.88
C LEU A 20 -1.79 14.36 -11.67
N ARG A 21 -1.85 13.58 -12.75
CA ARG A 21 -1.82 12.11 -12.66
C ARG A 21 -0.49 11.60 -12.12
N GLU A 22 0.62 12.14 -12.60
CA GLU A 22 1.96 11.76 -12.14
C GLU A 22 2.13 11.96 -10.62
N HIS A 23 1.61 13.06 -10.09
CA HIS A 23 1.75 13.38 -8.66
C HIS A 23 0.73 12.68 -7.76
N PHE A 24 -0.51 12.52 -8.21
CA PHE A 24 -1.63 12.13 -7.33
C PHE A 24 -2.28 10.79 -7.65
N LEU A 25 -2.08 10.25 -8.84
CA LEU A 25 -2.69 8.98 -9.23
C LEU A 25 -1.72 7.81 -8.98
N ILE A 26 -2.27 6.74 -8.39
CA ILE A 26 -1.67 5.41 -8.37
C ILE A 26 -2.45 4.60 -9.40
N GLU A 27 -1.84 4.31 -10.55
CA GLU A 27 -2.53 3.64 -11.66
C GLU A 27 -2.76 2.15 -11.39
N ASN A 28 -1.77 1.49 -10.76
CA ASN A 28 -1.82 0.07 -10.45
C ASN A 28 -1.75 -0.13 -8.94
N ILE A 29 -2.87 -0.57 -8.36
CA ILE A 29 -2.97 -0.91 -6.93
C ILE A 29 -2.94 -2.43 -6.73
N PHE A 30 -3.50 -3.20 -7.66
CA PHE A 30 -3.57 -4.66 -7.58
C PHE A 30 -2.91 -5.27 -8.82
N THR A 31 -1.83 -6.00 -8.58
CA THR A 31 -1.13 -6.83 -9.58
C THR A 31 -1.17 -8.28 -9.10
N PRO A 32 -1.70 -9.24 -9.87
CA PRO A 32 -1.75 -10.64 -9.45
C PRO A 32 -0.36 -11.17 -9.04
N GLY A 33 -0.27 -11.74 -7.84
CA GLY A 33 0.96 -12.31 -7.29
C GLY A 33 1.94 -11.27 -6.75
N ALA A 34 1.51 -10.02 -6.51
CA ALA A 34 2.39 -8.97 -6.01
C ALA A 34 1.73 -8.08 -4.94
N ILE A 35 2.60 -7.43 -4.17
CA ILE A 35 2.24 -6.32 -3.27
C ILE A 35 2.74 -5.03 -3.91
N GLU A 36 1.82 -4.18 -4.33
CA GLU A 36 2.12 -2.83 -4.82
C GLU A 36 2.05 -1.86 -3.65
N LEU A 37 3.12 -1.11 -3.43
CA LEU A 37 3.18 -0.09 -2.37
C LEU A 37 3.64 1.24 -2.96
N THR A 38 2.94 2.30 -2.57
CA THR A 38 3.31 3.69 -2.80
C THR A 38 3.47 4.40 -1.47
N TYR A 39 4.67 4.92 -1.23
CA TYR A 39 4.96 5.79 -0.10
C TYR A 39 4.65 7.23 -0.49
N THR A 40 3.83 7.91 0.30
CA THR A 40 3.55 9.34 0.11
C THR A 40 4.18 10.16 1.21
N HIS A 41 4.79 11.29 0.85
CA HIS A 41 5.31 12.26 1.81
C HIS A 41 4.21 13.06 2.52
N TYR A 42 2.95 12.92 2.11
CA TYR A 42 1.80 13.34 2.91
C TYR A 42 1.65 12.39 4.10
N ASP A 43 2.04 12.86 5.28
CA ASP A 43 2.04 12.10 6.55
C ASP A 43 2.79 10.76 6.55
N ARG A 44 3.63 10.52 5.54
CA ARG A 44 4.44 9.29 5.42
C ARG A 44 3.58 8.02 5.33
N MET A 45 2.36 8.13 4.82
CA MET A 45 1.49 6.99 4.60
C MET A 45 2.07 6.07 3.51
N ILE A 46 1.80 4.78 3.66
CA ILE A 46 2.06 3.79 2.62
C ILE A 46 0.71 3.23 2.22
N VAL A 47 0.36 3.39 0.95
CA VAL A 47 -0.91 2.95 0.39
C VAL A 47 -0.61 1.98 -0.74
N GLY A 48 -1.44 0.96 -0.89
CA GLY A 48 -1.16 -0.11 -1.83
C GLY A 48 -2.20 -1.20 -1.82
N GLY A 49 -1.93 -2.25 -2.58
CA GLY A 49 -2.73 -3.46 -2.64
C GLY A 49 -1.85 -4.69 -2.65
N ALA A 50 -2.31 -5.73 -1.98
CA ALA A 50 -1.75 -7.07 -2.07
C ALA A 50 -2.78 -7.95 -2.79
N MET A 51 -2.36 -8.64 -3.85
CA MET A 51 -3.23 -9.58 -4.57
C MET A 51 -2.54 -10.95 -4.65
N PRO A 52 -2.57 -11.75 -3.55
CA PRO A 52 -2.08 -13.12 -3.59
C PRO A 52 -2.81 -13.94 -4.65
N THR A 53 -2.12 -14.95 -5.19
CA THR A 53 -2.70 -15.93 -6.11
C THR A 53 -2.61 -17.32 -5.48
N GLU A 54 -1.72 -18.18 -5.96
CA GLU A 54 -1.54 -19.52 -5.40
C GLU A 54 -0.64 -19.53 -4.16
N THR A 55 0.20 -18.50 -4.02
CA THR A 55 1.16 -18.38 -2.91
C THR A 55 0.90 -17.10 -2.11
N GLY A 56 1.08 -17.21 -0.79
CA GLY A 56 1.06 -16.07 0.11
C GLY A 56 2.17 -15.07 -0.22
N LEU A 57 1.86 -13.78 -0.05
CA LEU A 57 2.80 -12.69 -0.33
C LEU A 57 3.35 -12.16 1.00
N PRO A 58 4.66 -12.28 1.28
CA PRO A 58 5.22 -11.73 2.50
C PRO A 58 5.24 -10.20 2.44
N LEU A 59 4.85 -9.55 3.53
CA LEU A 59 4.93 -8.10 3.66
C LEU A 59 6.41 -7.68 3.58
N PRO A 60 6.81 -6.86 2.59
CA PRO A 60 8.22 -6.52 2.41
C PRO A 60 8.71 -5.59 3.52
N ASN A 61 10.03 -5.49 3.75
CA ASN A 61 10.62 -4.47 4.60
C ASN A 61 11.65 -3.63 3.80
N PRO A 62 11.21 -2.60 3.05
CA PRO A 62 12.12 -1.77 2.26
C PRO A 62 13.09 -0.96 3.14
N ASP A 63 14.36 -0.85 2.71
CA ASP A 63 15.45 -0.17 3.46
C ASP A 63 15.17 1.30 3.81
N ASN A 64 14.30 1.97 3.07
CA ASN A 64 13.94 3.37 3.31
C ASN A 64 13.03 3.55 4.54
N LEU A 65 12.45 2.47 5.08
CA LEU A 65 11.75 2.49 6.35
C LEU A 65 12.70 2.64 7.54
N LYS A 66 13.97 2.24 7.38
CA LYS A 66 14.98 2.23 8.45
C LYS A 66 14.47 1.50 9.71
N ALA A 67 13.88 0.33 9.48
CA ALA A 67 13.30 -0.56 10.48
C ALA A 67 13.73 -2.01 10.22
N LYS A 68 13.63 -2.86 11.25
CA LYS A 68 13.91 -4.30 11.19
C LYS A 68 12.81 -5.09 10.49
N TYR A 69 11.58 -4.62 10.57
CA TYR A 69 10.41 -5.17 9.89
C TYR A 69 9.37 -4.07 9.64
N PHE A 70 8.42 -4.32 8.73
CA PHE A 70 7.55 -3.27 8.17
C PHE A 70 6.73 -2.50 9.22
N LEU A 71 6.21 -3.20 10.24
CA LEU A 71 5.34 -2.64 11.28
C LEU A 71 6.05 -2.30 12.60
N GLU A 72 7.38 -2.25 12.64
CA GLU A 72 8.12 -1.99 13.90
C GLU A 72 7.69 -0.67 14.58
N ARG A 73 7.26 0.31 13.79
CA ARG A 73 6.87 1.66 14.25
C ARG A 73 5.68 2.20 13.45
N ARG A 74 4.82 1.31 12.93
CA ARG A 74 3.69 1.63 12.06
C ARG A 74 2.51 0.73 12.42
N GLU A 75 1.32 1.27 12.24
CA GLU A 75 0.07 0.51 12.20
C GLU A 75 -0.36 0.29 10.75
N LEU A 76 -1.18 -0.73 10.51
CA LEU A 76 -1.69 -1.08 9.19
C LEU A 76 -3.14 -1.50 9.31
N GLY A 77 -4.00 -0.92 8.47
CA GLY A 77 -5.35 -1.43 8.24
C GLY A 77 -5.41 -2.11 6.87
N ALA A 78 -5.98 -3.30 6.82
CA ALA A 78 -6.29 -4.03 5.60
C ALA A 78 -7.81 -4.09 5.40
N LEU A 79 -8.26 -3.91 4.17
CA LEU A 79 -9.64 -4.12 3.74
C LEU A 79 -9.63 -5.05 2.54
N ASN A 80 -10.30 -6.19 2.64
CA ASN A 80 -10.44 -7.09 1.51
C ASN A 80 -11.53 -6.56 0.55
N VAL A 81 -11.14 -6.22 -0.67
CA VAL A 81 -12.06 -5.78 -1.73
C VAL A 81 -12.25 -6.83 -2.82
N GLY A 82 -11.65 -8.01 -2.67
CA GLY A 82 -11.67 -9.12 -3.62
C GLY A 82 -12.44 -10.34 -3.12
N GLY A 83 -12.03 -11.52 -3.58
CA GLY A 83 -12.55 -12.79 -3.08
C GLY A 83 -12.06 -13.11 -1.67
N ALA A 84 -12.63 -14.14 -1.04
CA ALA A 84 -12.19 -14.60 0.28
C ALA A 84 -10.71 -15.00 0.27
N GLY A 85 -10.02 -14.73 1.36
CA GLY A 85 -8.61 -15.09 1.57
C GLY A 85 -8.24 -14.93 3.04
N GLU A 86 -6.94 -14.96 3.34
CA GLU A 86 -6.45 -14.89 4.72
C GLU A 86 -5.28 -13.92 4.86
N ILE A 87 -5.08 -13.41 6.07
CA ILE A 87 -3.87 -12.71 6.50
C ILE A 87 -3.30 -13.46 7.70
N VAL A 88 -1.99 -13.76 7.65
CA VAL A 88 -1.27 -14.39 8.74
C VAL A 88 -0.40 -13.35 9.45
N VAL A 89 -0.64 -13.12 10.74
CA VAL A 89 0.11 -12.19 11.60
C VAL A 89 0.76 -12.99 12.72
N ASP A 90 2.10 -13.04 12.71
CA ASP A 90 2.91 -13.74 13.72
C ASP A 90 2.43 -15.18 14.01
N GLY A 91 2.02 -15.89 12.94
CA GLY A 91 1.52 -17.27 13.00
C GLY A 91 0.02 -17.40 13.30
N THR A 92 -0.68 -16.31 13.59
CA THR A 92 -2.14 -16.29 13.75
C THR A 92 -2.80 -16.02 12.40
N THR A 93 -3.71 -16.90 11.99
CA THR A 93 -4.45 -16.78 10.72
C THR A 93 -5.78 -16.07 10.96
N TYR A 94 -6.06 -15.06 10.13
CA TYR A 94 -7.32 -14.34 10.08
C TYR A 94 -7.94 -14.57 8.70
N GLU A 95 -9.12 -15.18 8.67
CA GLU A 95 -9.93 -15.32 7.47
C GLU A 95 -10.61 -13.98 7.17
N LEU A 96 -10.54 -13.52 5.92
CA LEU A 96 -11.19 -12.31 5.44
C LEU A 96 -12.07 -12.61 4.23
N GLY A 97 -13.38 -12.46 4.39
CA GLY A 97 -14.33 -12.37 3.29
C GLY A 97 -14.26 -11.03 2.56
N ASN A 98 -15.11 -10.87 1.54
CA ASN A 98 -15.26 -9.58 0.87
C ASN A 98 -15.78 -8.54 1.87
N GLN A 99 -15.15 -7.36 1.88
CA GLN A 99 -15.42 -6.23 2.80
C GLN A 99 -15.03 -6.44 4.26
N ASP A 100 -14.41 -7.57 4.62
CA ASP A 100 -13.81 -7.72 5.94
C ASP A 100 -12.55 -6.87 6.07
N CYS A 101 -12.30 -6.38 7.29
CA CYS A 101 -11.13 -5.60 7.62
C CYS A 101 -10.35 -6.20 8.78
N LEU A 102 -9.04 -5.97 8.76
CA LEU A 102 -8.12 -6.33 9.82
C LEU A 102 -7.27 -5.11 10.17
N TYR A 103 -7.06 -4.90 11.47
CA TYR A 103 -6.21 -3.86 12.03
C TYR A 103 -5.24 -4.51 13.02
#